data_AF-A0A9X6UB14-F1
#
_entry.id   AF-A0A9X6UB14-F1
#
_cell.length_a   1.000
_cell.length_b   1.000
_cell.length_c   1.000
_cell.angle_alpha   90.00
_cell.angle_beta   90.00
_cell.angle_gamma   90.00
#
_symmetry.space_group_name_H-M   'P 1'
#
loop_
_entity.id
_entity.type
_entity.pdbx_description
1 polymer ?
#
loop_
_entity_poly.entity_id
_entity_poly.type
_entity_poly.pdbx_seq_one_letter_code
_entity_poly.pdbx_strand_id
1 'polypeptide(L)'
;MAYLLQVDFPFEGPFGEEMEKGFWDLANSINEEEGFHWKIWTENEETKEAGGIYIFEEKQDAEKYAEMHKNRLEAAGVKDIRVRIFNINEKLTKLNRGFIK
;
A
#
# COMPACT_ATOMS: atom_id res chain seq x y z
N MET A 1 -4.88 -16.28 -8.24
CA MET A 1 -5.54 -14.97 -8.30
C MET A 1 -4.99 -14.18 -7.14
N ALA A 2 -4.51 -12.97 -7.42
CA ALA A 2 -4.02 -12.06 -6.39
C ALA A 2 -4.68 -10.70 -6.63
N TYR A 3 -4.87 -9.96 -5.55
CA TYR A 3 -5.58 -8.68 -5.55
C TYR A 3 -4.60 -7.57 -5.26
N LEU A 4 -4.67 -6.52 -6.06
CA LEU A 4 -3.88 -5.32 -5.88
C LEU A 4 -4.72 -4.30 -5.12
N LEU A 5 -4.20 -3.85 -3.97
CA LEU A 5 -4.68 -2.68 -3.28
C LEU A 5 -3.71 -1.53 -3.58
N GLN A 6 -4.24 -0.42 -4.09
CA GLN A 6 -3.52 0.83 -4.27
C GLN A 6 -4.05 1.85 -3.27
N VAL A 7 -3.14 2.43 -2.48
CA VAL A 7 -3.43 3.52 -1.57
C VAL A 7 -2.46 4.66 -1.81
N ASP A 8 -2.96 5.88 -1.93
CA ASP A 8 -2.13 7.08 -2.00
C ASP A 8 -2.85 8.28 -1.37
N PHE A 9 -2.10 9.20 -0.79
CA PHE A 9 -2.62 10.31 0.01
C PHE A 9 -1.64 11.51 0.05
N PRO A 10 -2.14 12.73 0.31
CA PRO A 10 -1.29 13.89 0.58
C PRO A 10 -0.37 13.66 1.78
N PHE A 11 0.90 14.01 1.64
CA PHE A 11 1.91 13.77 2.65
C PHE A 11 3.01 14.83 2.56
N GLU A 12 3.19 15.61 3.62
CA GLU A 12 4.20 16.69 3.65
C GLU A 12 5.62 16.18 3.95
N GLY A 13 5.75 14.90 4.27
CA GLY A 13 6.99 14.25 4.69
C GLY A 13 6.90 13.74 6.13
N PRO A 14 7.97 13.08 6.61
CA PRO A 14 9.31 12.99 6.00
C PRO A 14 9.39 12.11 4.75
N PHE A 15 10.41 12.32 3.90
CA PHE A 15 10.68 11.56 2.67
C PHE A 15 12.03 10.80 2.76
N GLY A 16 12.27 9.86 1.84
CA GLY A 16 13.50 9.10 1.72
C GLY A 16 13.90 8.37 3.01
N GLU A 17 15.17 8.51 3.43
CA GLU A 17 15.67 7.82 4.63
C GLU A 17 14.93 8.18 5.92
N GLU A 18 14.40 9.40 6.02
CA GLU A 18 13.63 9.80 7.21
C GLU A 18 12.27 9.12 7.23
N MET A 19 11.66 8.91 6.05
CA MET A 19 10.45 8.10 5.88
C MET A 19 10.73 6.65 6.29
N GLU A 20 11.83 6.07 5.80
CA GLU A 20 12.24 4.70 6.14
C GLU A 20 12.37 4.52 7.66
N LYS A 21 13.12 5.40 8.33
CA LYS A 21 13.34 5.34 9.77
C LYS A 21 12.04 5.54 10.55
N GLY A 22 11.21 6.50 10.14
CA GLY A 22 9.94 6.82 10.82
C GLY A 22 8.86 5.74 10.66
N PHE A 23 8.88 4.99 9.57
CA PHE A 23 7.87 3.96 9.28
C PHE A 23 8.41 2.53 9.34
N TRP A 24 9.60 2.30 9.90
CA TRP A 24 10.19 0.96 9.99
C TRP A 24 9.29 -0.05 10.71
N ASP A 25 8.82 0.29 11.92
CA ASP A 25 7.95 -0.60 12.69
C ASP A 25 6.60 -0.80 12.02
N LEU A 26 6.09 0.26 11.37
CA LEU A 26 4.90 0.17 10.55
C LEU A 26 5.11 -0.83 9.41
N ALA A 27 6.21 -0.75 8.67
CA ALA A 27 6.54 -1.68 7.59
C ALA A 27 6.62 -3.12 8.08
N ASN A 28 7.17 -3.36 9.27
CA ASN A 28 7.20 -4.70 9.87
C ASN A 28 5.79 -5.22 10.19
N SER A 29 4.93 -4.39 10.78
CA SER A 29 3.56 -4.81 11.14
C SER A 29 2.73 -5.25 9.94
N ILE A 30 2.99 -4.72 8.75
CA ILE A 30 2.26 -5.08 7.52
C ILE A 30 2.51 -6.53 7.13
N ASN A 31 3.69 -7.09 7.43
CA ASN A 31 4.02 -8.49 7.14
C ASN A 31 3.19 -9.48 7.96
N GLU A 32 2.54 -9.02 9.02
CA GLU A 32 1.69 -9.84 9.90
C GLU A 32 0.22 -9.85 9.47
N GLU A 33 -0.14 -9.05 8.47
CA GLU A 33 -1.50 -8.95 7.97
C GLU A 33 -1.91 -10.20 7.21
N GLU A 34 -3.13 -10.65 7.49
CA GLU A 34 -3.70 -11.84 6.87
C GLU A 34 -3.72 -11.70 5.35
N GLY A 35 -3.24 -12.74 4.65
CA GLY A 35 -3.22 -12.78 3.19
C GLY A 35 -2.25 -11.81 2.50
N PHE A 36 -1.45 -11.03 3.24
CA PHE A 36 -0.48 -10.10 2.65
C PHE A 36 0.71 -10.83 2.01
N HIS A 37 1.11 -10.41 0.81
CA HIS A 37 2.29 -10.93 0.12
C HIS A 37 3.46 -9.95 0.14
N TRP A 38 3.23 -8.75 -0.40
CA TRP A 38 4.27 -7.72 -0.49
C TRP A 38 3.66 -6.34 -0.73
N LYS A 39 4.48 -5.33 -0.47
CA LYS A 39 4.17 -3.91 -0.67
C LYS A 39 5.31 -3.22 -1.42
N ILE A 40 4.95 -2.32 -2.33
CA ILE A 40 5.83 -1.26 -2.83
C ILE A 40 5.45 0.01 -2.10
N TRP A 41 6.39 0.58 -1.35
CA TRP A 41 6.25 1.92 -0.78
C TRP A 41 6.43 2.95 -1.90
N THR A 42 5.55 3.95 -1.93
CA THR A 42 5.59 5.01 -2.93
C THR A 42 5.65 6.36 -2.22
N GLU A 43 6.50 7.24 -2.72
CA GLU A 43 6.65 8.60 -2.23
C GLU A 43 6.95 9.54 -3.40
N ASN A 44 6.47 10.77 -3.30
CA ASN A 44 6.75 11.84 -4.23
C ASN A 44 6.84 13.17 -3.47
N GLU A 45 8.08 13.62 -3.24
CA GLU A 45 8.35 14.87 -2.52
C GLU A 45 7.89 16.10 -3.30
N GLU A 46 7.92 16.07 -4.63
CA GLU A 46 7.54 17.20 -5.48
C GLU A 46 6.03 17.45 -5.44
N THR A 47 5.22 16.39 -5.50
CA THR A 47 3.75 16.50 -5.45
C THR A 47 3.18 16.39 -4.04
N LYS A 48 4.03 16.15 -3.02
CA LYS A 48 3.64 15.93 -1.62
C LYS A 48 2.65 14.78 -1.49
N GLU A 49 3.03 13.63 -2.03
CA GLU A 49 2.21 12.41 -2.00
C GLU A 49 3.00 11.22 -1.46
N ALA A 50 2.34 10.35 -0.71
CA ALA A 50 2.88 9.05 -0.33
C ALA A 50 1.78 7.98 -0.39
N GLY A 51 2.19 6.72 -0.31
CA GLY A 51 1.26 5.61 -0.41
C GLY A 51 1.91 4.24 -0.47
N GLY A 52 1.22 3.33 -1.14
CA GLY A 52 1.78 2.06 -1.54
C GLY A 52 0.87 1.23 -2.43
N ILE A 53 1.52 0.27 -3.07
CA ILE A 53 0.88 -0.80 -3.84
C ILE A 53 1.07 -2.09 -3.07
N TYR A 54 -0.02 -2.76 -2.73
CA TYR A 54 -0.05 -3.94 -1.87
C TYR A 54 -0.66 -5.10 -2.64
N ILE A 55 -0.13 -6.31 -2.40
CA ILE A 55 -0.72 -7.53 -2.94
C ILE A 55 -1.22 -8.43 -1.82
N PHE A 56 -2.45 -8.94 -2.01
CA PHE A 56 -3.10 -9.91 -1.14
C PHE A 56 -3.53 -11.15 -1.91
N GLU A 57 -3.58 -12.31 -1.24
CA GLU A 57 -4.08 -13.56 -1.81
C GLU A 57 -5.59 -13.45 -2.10
N GLU A 58 -6.37 -12.95 -1.15
CA GLU A 58 -7.83 -12.85 -1.25
C GLU A 58 -8.33 -11.40 -1.24
N LYS A 59 -9.49 -11.17 -1.88
CA LYS A 59 -10.10 -9.83 -1.96
C LYS A 59 -10.50 -9.32 -0.58
N GLN A 60 -11.04 -10.22 0.24
CA GLN A 60 -11.54 -9.89 1.57
C GLN A 60 -10.42 -9.39 2.48
N ASP A 61 -9.23 -9.97 2.37
CA ASP A 61 -8.05 -9.53 3.13
C ASP A 61 -7.60 -8.14 2.70
N ALA A 62 -7.57 -7.87 1.39
CA ALA A 62 -7.29 -6.53 0.86
C ALA A 62 -8.31 -5.49 1.33
N GLU A 63 -9.61 -5.83 1.36
CA GLU A 63 -10.69 -4.94 1.84
C GLU A 63 -10.55 -4.65 3.33
N LYS A 64 -10.30 -5.68 4.15
CA LYS A 64 -10.08 -5.57 5.60
C LYS A 64 -8.87 -4.68 5.91
N TYR A 65 -7.75 -4.91 5.22
CA TYR A 65 -6.56 -4.07 5.39
C TYR A 65 -6.80 -2.63 4.92
N ALA A 66 -7.50 -2.44 3.80
CA ALA A 66 -7.82 -1.11 3.28
C ALA A 66 -8.64 -0.28 4.26
N GLU A 67 -9.66 -0.87 4.89
CA GLU A 67 -10.49 -0.20 5.89
C GLU A 67 -9.68 0.17 7.15
N MET A 68 -8.93 -0.79 7.71
CA MET A 68 -8.05 -0.53 8.86
C MET A 68 -7.03 0.56 8.53
N HIS A 69 -6.34 0.47 7.39
CA HIS A 69 -5.29 1.40 7.02
C HIS A 69 -5.84 2.81 6.78
N LYS A 70 -7.01 2.92 6.15
CA LYS A 70 -7.70 4.21 5.97
C LYS A 70 -8.02 4.83 7.33
N ASN A 71 -8.60 4.08 8.27
CA ASN A 71 -8.90 4.57 9.61
C ASN A 71 -7.63 5.02 10.36
N ARG A 72 -6.51 4.28 10.21
CA ARG A 72 -5.21 4.66 10.77
C ARG A 72 -4.69 5.97 10.20
N LEU A 73 -4.81 6.18 8.88
CA LEU A 73 -4.38 7.42 8.21
C LEU A 73 -5.26 8.61 8.62
N GLU A 74 -6.58 8.41 8.69
CA GLU A 74 -7.52 9.44 9.15
C GLU A 74 -7.24 9.84 10.61
N ALA A 75 -6.94 8.86 11.48
CA ALA A 75 -6.54 9.11 12.86
C ALA A 75 -5.21 9.88 12.97
N ALA A 76 -4.31 9.72 11.99
CA ALA A 76 -3.08 10.51 11.86
C ALA A 76 -3.31 11.90 11.23
N GLY A 77 -4.57 12.27 10.94
CA GLY A 77 -4.95 13.57 10.40
C GLY A 77 -4.86 13.69 8.87
N VAL A 78 -4.57 12.58 8.17
CA VAL A 78 -4.51 12.54 6.71
C VAL A 78 -5.92 12.67 6.14
N LYS A 79 -6.07 13.51 5.12
CA LYS A 79 -7.32 13.72 4.38
C LYS A 79 -7.14 13.31 2.93
N ASP A 80 -8.24 13.23 2.20
CA ASP A 80 -8.24 12.95 0.76
C ASP A 80 -7.51 11.65 0.37
N ILE A 81 -7.60 10.63 1.23
CA ILE A 81 -7.01 9.30 1.03
C ILE A 81 -7.71 8.60 -0.13
N ARG A 82 -6.95 8.16 -1.13
CA ARG A 82 -7.44 7.46 -2.30
C ARG A 82 -7.14 5.98 -2.16
N VAL A 83 -8.17 5.15 -2.26
CA VAL A 83 -8.09 3.69 -2.07
C VAL A 83 -8.76 3.00 -3.26
N ARG A 84 -8.08 2.05 -3.90
CA ARG A 84 -8.61 1.26 -5.03
C ARG A 84 -8.17 -0.19 -4.93
N ILE A 85 -9.08 -1.11 -5.27
CA ILE A 85 -8.79 -2.56 -5.32
C ILE A 85 -9.02 -3.05 -6.75
N PHE A 86 -8.07 -3.83 -7.27
CA PHE A 86 -8.11 -4.39 -8.61
C PHE A 86 -7.79 -5.88 -8.60
N ASN A 87 -8.35 -6.60 -9.58
CA ASN A 87 -7.89 -7.93 -9.92
C ASN A 87 -6.59 -7.84 -10.73
N ILE A 88 -5.60 -8.67 -10.41
CA ILE A 88 -4.37 -8.74 -11.22
C ILE A 88 -4.61 -9.61 -12.45
N ASN A 89 -4.35 -9.06 -13.64
CA ASN A 89 -4.30 -9.85 -14.87
C ASN A 89 -2.97 -10.61 -14.95
N GLU A 90 -2.94 -11.82 -14.40
CA GLU A 90 -1.68 -12.53 -14.17
C GLU A 90 -0.85 -12.79 -15.43
N LYS A 91 -1.50 -13.03 -16.58
CA LYS A 91 -0.81 -13.30 -17.84
C LYS A 91 -0.10 -12.06 -18.37
N LEU A 92 -0.78 -10.91 -18.37
CA LEU A 92 -0.20 -9.64 -18.82
C LEU A 92 0.89 -9.16 -17.86
N THR A 93 0.67 -9.32 -16.55
CA THR A 93 1.68 -8.98 -15.53
C THR A 93 2.96 -9.79 -15.72
N LYS A 94 2.85 -11.13 -15.89
CA LYS A 94 4.02 -11.99 -16.16
C LYS A 94 4.71 -11.64 -17.48
N LEU A 95 3.96 -11.37 -18.55
CA LEU A 95 4.52 -10.93 -19.84
C LEU A 95 5.39 -9.67 -19.67
N ASN A 96 4.93 -8.74 -18.84
CA ASN A 96 5.64 -7.51 -18.51
C ASN A 96 6.51 -7.63 -17.25
N ARG A 97 6.91 -8.86 -16.88
CA ARG A 97 7.88 -9.19 -15.83
C ARG A 97 7.48 -8.79 -14.40
N GLY A 98 6.21 -8.45 -14.17
CA GLY A 98 5.69 -8.15 -12.84
C GLY A 98 5.63 -9.40 -11.96
N PHE A 99 5.98 -9.22 -10.69
CA PHE A 99 5.78 -10.22 -9.65
C PHE A 99 4.30 -10.28 -9.25
N ILE A 100 3.79 -11.45 -8.86
CA ILE A 100 2.37 -11.64 -8.50
C ILE A 100 2.22 -12.20 -7.10
N LYS A 101 3.12 -13.12 -6.73
CA LYS A 101 3.29 -13.73 -5.41
C LYS A 101 4.52 -14.64 -5.45
#